data_AF-A0A8T5R218-F1
#
_entry.id   AF-A0A8T5R218-F1
#
_cell.length_a   1.000
_cell.length_b   1.000
_cell.length_c   1.000
_cell.angle_alpha   90.00
_cell.angle_beta   90.00
_cell.angle_gamma   90.00
#
_symmetry.space_group_name_H-M   'P 1'
#
loop_
_entity.id
_entity.type
_entity.pdbx_description
1 polymer ?
#
loop_
_entity_poly.entity_id
_entity_poly.type
_entity_poly.pdbx_seq_one_letter_code
_entity_poly.pdbx_strand_id
1 'polypeptide(L)'
;MKKLTQEQIENIRKNPDKWAWNWEAISQYDLPEDFIKEFKNRINWFMILIHHKFSESFFIEFQYKLFGIGGFRQCCHHKNYNNVKLYLKYGMKLDNDLRKCLIE
;
A
#
# COMPACT_ATOMS: atom_id res chain seq x y z
N MET A 1 13.66 6.62 1.50
CA MET A 1 13.01 5.96 0.34
C MET A 1 13.36 6.74 -0.91
N LYS A 2 13.66 6.06 -2.02
CA LYS A 2 13.92 6.76 -3.29
C LYS A 2 12.59 7.26 -3.85
N LYS A 3 12.60 8.45 -4.45
CA LYS A 3 11.45 9.03 -5.16
C LYS A 3 11.73 9.02 -6.65
N LEU A 4 10.72 8.74 -7.47
CA LEU A 4 10.79 9.01 -8.90
C LEU A 4 10.58 10.50 -9.14
N THR A 5 11.27 11.07 -10.13
CA THR A 5 10.98 12.43 -10.59
C THR A 5 9.61 12.47 -11.28
N GLN A 6 9.00 13.65 -11.35
CA GLN A 6 7.75 13.83 -12.09
C GLN A 6 7.87 13.39 -13.54
N GLU A 7 9.02 13.66 -14.17
CA GLU A 7 9.32 13.22 -15.53
C GLU A 7 9.38 11.68 -15.64
N GLN A 8 10.00 11.01 -14.67
CA GLN A 8 10.04 9.54 -14.65
C GLN A 8 8.65 8.93 -14.49
N ILE A 9 7.81 9.49 -13.60
CA ILE A 9 6.42 9.06 -13.41
C ILE A 9 5.64 9.21 -14.73
N GLU A 10 5.77 10.36 -15.39
CA GLU A 10 5.08 10.64 -16.64
C GLU A 10 5.57 9.74 -17.79
N ASN A 11 6.87 9.43 -17.84
CA ASN A 11 7.43 8.51 -18.81
C ASN A 11 6.91 7.07 -18.61
N ILE A 12 6.68 6.64 -17.36
CA ILE A 12 6.03 5.36 -17.07
C ILE A 12 4.58 5.38 -17.54
N ARG A 13 3.84 6.47 -17.25
CA ARG A 13 2.44 6.64 -17.70
C ARG A 13 2.28 6.60 -19.22
N LYS A 14 3.18 7.26 -19.95
CA LYS A 14 3.17 7.30 -21.41
C LYS A 14 3.38 5.95 -22.08
N ASN A 15 4.15 5.05 -21.46
CA ASN A 15 4.42 3.73 -22.02
C ASN A 15 4.58 2.67 -20.89
N PRO A 16 3.47 2.25 -20.26
CA PRO A 16 3.51 1.38 -19.09
C PRO A 16 3.97 -0.04 -19.43
N ASP A 17 3.75 -0.51 -20.66
CA ASP A 17 4.12 -1.85 -21.09
C ASP A 17 5.63 -2.01 -21.27
N LYS A 18 6.35 -0.90 -21.54
CA LYS A 18 7.82 -0.88 -21.50
C LYS A 18 8.38 -1.32 -20.14
N TRP A 19 7.60 -1.18 -19.07
CA TRP A 19 7.99 -1.52 -17.71
C TRP A 19 7.38 -2.82 -17.19
N ALA A 20 6.80 -3.66 -18.06
CA ALA A 20 6.08 -4.87 -17.66
C ALA A 20 6.87 -5.79 -16.69
N TRP A 21 8.19 -5.88 -16.87
CA TRP A 21 9.07 -6.71 -16.02
C TRP A 21 9.58 -5.99 -14.75
N ASN A 22 9.30 -4.69 -14.58
CA ASN A 22 9.91 -3.84 -13.57
C ASN A 22 8.90 -3.26 -12.56
N TRP A 23 7.62 -3.65 -12.60
CA TRP A 23 6.60 -3.11 -11.69
C TRP A 23 6.89 -3.36 -10.21
N GLU A 24 7.56 -4.46 -9.89
CA GLU A 24 8.01 -4.73 -8.51
C GLU A 24 9.04 -3.70 -8.03
N ALA A 25 10.04 -3.39 -8.87
CA ALA A 25 11.03 -2.35 -8.57
C ALA A 25 10.38 -0.97 -8.47
N ILE A 26 9.43 -0.66 -9.36
CA ILE A 26 8.65 0.59 -9.32
C ILE A 26 7.87 0.71 -8.00
N SER A 27 7.32 -0.38 -7.49
CA SER A 27 6.50 -0.40 -6.27
C SER A 27 7.29 -0.09 -4.98
N GLN A 28 8.63 -0.09 -5.04
CA GLN A 28 9.49 0.27 -3.90
C GLN A 28 9.78 1.77 -3.80
N TYR A 29 9.46 2.54 -4.83
CA TYR A 29 9.61 4.00 -4.80
C TYR A 29 8.50 4.65 -3.98
N ASP A 30 8.74 5.86 -3.49
CA ASP A 30 7.66 6.71 -2.97
C ASP A 30 6.78 7.14 -4.15
N LEU A 31 5.57 6.58 -4.22
CA LEU A 31 4.66 6.69 -5.35
C LEU A 31 3.43 7.49 -4.89
N PRO A 32 3.00 8.50 -5.66
CA PRO A 32 1.75 9.19 -5.40
C PRO A 32 0.54 8.24 -5.38
N GLU A 33 -0.45 8.50 -4.53
CA GLU A 33 -1.64 7.65 -4.42
C GLU A 33 -2.46 7.58 -5.71
N ASP A 34 -2.50 8.65 -6.50
CA ASP A 34 -3.13 8.68 -7.82
C ASP A 34 -2.43 7.73 -8.81
N PHE A 35 -1.09 7.67 -8.78
CA PHE A 35 -0.33 6.71 -9.57
C PHE A 35 -0.64 5.27 -9.15
N ILE A 36 -0.72 5.01 -7.84
CA ILE A 36 -1.08 3.68 -7.31
C ILE A 36 -2.49 3.27 -7.75
N LYS A 37 -3.45 4.21 -7.74
CA LYS A 37 -4.82 3.99 -8.21
C LYS A 37 -4.87 3.65 -9.69
N GLU A 38 -4.13 4.41 -10.49
CA GLU A 38 -4.03 4.24 -11.95
C GLU A 38 -3.47 2.85 -12.31
N PHE A 39 -2.39 2.44 -11.64
CA PHE A 39 -1.68 1.18 -11.94
C PHE A 39 -1.97 0.05 -10.93
N LYS A 40 -3.12 0.09 -10.26
CA LYS A 40 -3.53 -0.84 -9.19
C LYS A 40 -3.46 -2.33 -9.52
N ASN A 41 -3.44 -2.68 -10.81
CA ASN A 41 -3.38 -4.06 -11.28
C ASN A 41 -1.97 -4.50 -11.71
N ARG A 42 -1.00 -3.59 -11.74
CA ARG A 42 0.38 -3.86 -12.17
C ARG A 42 1.37 -3.77 -11.00
N ILE A 43 1.13 -2.87 -10.07
CA ILE A 43 1.95 -2.67 -8.88
C ILE A 43 1.89 -3.84 -7.88
N ASN A 44 3.00 -4.07 -7.19
CA ASN A 44 3.10 -5.05 -6.11
C ASN A 44 2.57 -4.44 -4.81
N TRP A 45 1.39 -4.88 -4.39
CA TRP A 45 0.70 -4.36 -3.19
C TRP A 45 1.44 -4.64 -1.88
N PHE A 46 2.23 -5.71 -1.79
CA PHE A 46 3.04 -5.96 -0.59
C PHE A 46 4.10 -4.88 -0.42
N MET A 47 4.78 -4.51 -1.50
CA MET A 47 5.79 -3.43 -1.48
C MET A 47 5.14 -2.09 -1.12
N ILE A 48 4.00 -1.78 -1.75
CA ILE A 48 3.25 -0.55 -1.45
C ILE A 48 2.83 -0.47 0.03
N LEU A 49 2.35 -1.57 0.59
CA LEU A 49 1.91 -1.63 1.98
C LEU A 49 3.05 -1.39 2.99
N ILE A 50 4.23 -1.95 2.70
CA ILE A 50 5.39 -1.87 3.59
C ILE A 50 6.02 -0.48 3.54
N HIS A 51 6.01 0.15 2.36
CA HIS A 51 6.76 1.38 2.11
C HIS A 51 5.92 2.66 2.20
N HIS A 52 4.61 2.62 1.92
CA HIS A 52 3.78 3.82 1.85
C HIS A 52 2.93 4.01 3.10
N LYS A 53 2.69 5.27 3.45
CA LYS A 53 1.66 5.66 4.42
C LYS A 53 0.42 6.02 3.63
N PHE A 54 -0.71 5.43 3.97
CA PHE A 54 -1.96 5.71 3.26
C PHE A 54 -2.72 6.88 3.88
N SER A 55 -3.42 7.63 3.05
CA SER A 55 -4.52 8.47 3.46
C SER A 55 -5.71 7.60 3.88
N GLU A 56 -6.62 8.17 4.67
CA GLU A 56 -7.83 7.45 5.08
C GLU A 56 -8.71 7.09 3.89
N SER A 57 -8.84 7.98 2.92
CA SER A 57 -9.65 7.76 1.71
C SER A 57 -9.07 6.66 0.84
N PHE A 58 -7.74 6.62 0.65
CA PHE A 58 -7.08 5.54 -0.05
C PHE A 58 -7.29 4.20 0.67
N PHE A 59 -7.11 4.17 1.99
CA PHE A 59 -7.32 2.95 2.77
C PHE A 59 -8.75 2.41 2.63
N ILE A 60 -9.76 3.27 2.74
CA ILE A 60 -11.17 2.88 2.60
C ILE A 60 -11.46 2.34 1.19
N GLU A 61 -10.92 2.99 0.16
CA GLU A 61 -11.10 2.59 -1.25
C GLU A 61 -10.52 1.20 -1.53
N PHE A 62 -9.33 0.89 -0.96
CA PHE A 62 -8.63 -0.37 -1.21
C PHE A 62 -8.72 -1.38 -0.08
N GLN A 63 -9.58 -1.14 0.92
CA GLN A 63 -9.60 -1.93 2.16
C GLN A 63 -9.67 -3.43 1.90
N TYR A 64 -10.58 -3.90 1.04
CA TYR A 64 -10.74 -5.33 0.75
C TYR A 64 -9.48 -5.96 0.17
N LYS A 65 -8.74 -5.23 -0.67
CA LYS A 65 -7.48 -5.69 -1.26
C LYS A 65 -6.39 -5.77 -0.20
N LEU A 66 -6.31 -4.72 0.61
CA LEU A 66 -5.37 -4.58 1.73
C LEU A 66 -5.58 -5.68 2.79
N PHE A 67 -6.84 -5.99 3.13
CA PHE A 67 -7.19 -7.13 3.99
C PHE A 67 -6.87 -8.48 3.34
N GLY A 68 -7.21 -8.65 2.06
CA GLY A 68 -6.99 -9.91 1.32
C GLY A 68 -5.53 -10.33 1.24
N ILE A 69 -4.59 -9.39 1.24
CA ILE A 69 -3.14 -9.68 1.27
C ILE A 69 -2.57 -9.84 2.69
N GLY A 70 -3.41 -9.91 3.72
CA GLY A 70 -2.98 -10.00 5.11
C GLY A 70 -2.29 -8.71 5.60
N GLY A 71 -2.73 -7.56 5.09
CA GLY A 71 -1.96 -6.33 5.22
C GLY A 71 -1.82 -5.80 6.65
N PHE A 72 -2.76 -6.10 7.54
CA PHE A 72 -2.60 -5.79 8.97
C PHE A 72 -1.34 -6.44 9.56
N ARG A 73 -1.20 -7.76 9.38
CA ARG A 73 -0.05 -8.53 9.86
C ARG A 73 1.26 -8.00 9.27
N GLN A 74 1.26 -7.68 7.99
CA GLN A 74 2.44 -7.14 7.31
C GLN A 74 2.82 -5.76 7.83
N CYS A 75 1.85 -4.86 8.05
CA CYS A 75 2.13 -3.56 8.65
C CYS A 75 2.69 -3.67 10.07
N CYS A 76 2.19 -4.61 10.88
CA CYS A 76 2.73 -4.89 12.21
C CYS A 76 4.19 -5.37 12.13
N HIS A 77 4.47 -6.38 11.29
CA HIS A 77 5.82 -6.93 11.12
C HIS A 77 6.83 -5.88 10.67
N HIS A 78 6.44 -5.02 9.72
CA HIS A 78 7.32 -3.98 9.15
C HIS A 78 7.23 -2.64 9.89
N LYS A 79 6.57 -2.60 11.06
CA LYS A 79 6.45 -1.40 11.91
C LYS A 79 5.84 -0.19 11.17
N ASN A 80 4.92 -0.42 10.22
CA ASN A 80 4.18 0.64 9.54
C ASN A 80 2.97 1.08 10.39
N TYR A 81 3.26 1.76 11.50
CA TYR A 81 2.24 2.12 12.51
C TYR A 81 1.15 3.05 11.98
N ASN A 82 1.39 3.84 10.94
CA ASN A 82 0.35 4.69 10.36
C ASN A 82 -0.73 3.84 9.70
N ASN A 83 -0.32 2.85 8.91
CA ASN A 83 -1.26 1.94 8.29
C ASN A 83 -1.92 1.03 9.35
N VAL A 84 -1.19 0.58 10.38
CA VAL A 84 -1.80 -0.13 11.53
C VAL A 84 -2.91 0.70 12.17
N LYS A 85 -2.70 2.00 12.42
CA LYS A 85 -3.75 2.89 12.96
C LYS A 85 -4.99 2.93 12.06
N LEU A 86 -4.82 2.94 10.74
CA LEU A 86 -5.95 2.88 9.80
C LEU A 86 -6.69 1.55 9.89
N TYR A 87 -5.97 0.42 9.95
CA TYR A 87 -6.58 -0.89 10.18
C TYR A 87 -7.32 -0.97 11.52
N LEU A 88 -6.81 -0.36 12.58
CA LEU A 88 -7.51 -0.34 13.86
C LEU A 88 -8.75 0.55 13.82
N LYS A 89 -8.64 1.72 13.17
CA LYS A 89 -9.75 2.66 13.00
C LYS A 89 -10.88 2.11 12.12
N TYR A 90 -10.54 1.41 11.04
CA TYR A 90 -11.47 1.01 9.99
C TYR A 90 -11.71 -0.50 9.87
N GLY A 91 -10.81 -1.34 10.41
CA GLY A 91 -10.84 -2.80 10.29
C GLY A 91 -11.35 -3.58 11.50
N MET A 92 -11.40 -2.97 12.69
CA MET A 92 -11.81 -3.65 13.94
C MET A 92 -13.32 -3.93 14.07
N LYS A 93 -14.08 -3.97 12.98
CA LYS A 93 -15.45 -4.51 12.99
C LYS A 93 -15.51 -6.01 12.67
N LEU A 94 -14.39 -6.65 12.31
CA LEU A 94 -14.39 -8.02 11.79
C LEU A 94 -13.67 -9.08 12.63
N ASP A 95 -12.91 -8.73 13.67
CA ASP A 95 -12.28 -9.76 14.49
C ASP A 95 -12.01 -9.29 15.94
N ASN A 96 -12.76 -9.83 16.89
CA ASN A 96 -12.59 -9.56 18.33
C ASN A 96 -11.26 -10.14 18.86
N ASP A 97 -10.61 -11.06 18.15
CA ASP A 97 -9.39 -11.72 18.60
C ASP A 97 -8.13 -10.83 18.47
N LEU A 98 -8.10 -9.91 17.51
CA LEU A 98 -6.97 -8.97 17.34
C LEU A 98 -6.87 -7.92 18.46
N ARG A 99 -7.96 -7.65 19.18
CA ARG A 99 -7.98 -6.70 20.30
C ARG A 99 -7.17 -7.22 21.49
N LYS A 100 -7.02 -8.55 21.64
CA LYS A 100 -6.17 -9.17 22.67
C LYS A 100 -4.68 -8.96 22.41
N CYS A 101 -4.24 -8.90 21.15
CA CYS A 101 -2.82 -8.76 20.82
C CYS A 101 -2.27 -7.32 20.91
N LEU A 102 -3.09 -6.32 21.23
CA LEU A 102 -2.69 -4.89 21.28
C LEU A 102 -2.77 -4.28 22.68
N ILE A 103 -3.20 -5.04 23.69
CA ILE A 103 -3.33 -4.59 25.09
C ILE A 103 -2.35 -5.35 26.02
N GLU A 104 -1.49 -6.21 25.48
CA GLU A 104 -0.34 -6.80 26.19
C GLU A 104 0.97 -6.36 25.53
#